data_AF-A0A6I0E2I5-F1
#
_entry.id   AF-A0A6I0E2I5-F1
#
_cell.length_a   1.000
_cell.length_b   1.000
_cell.length_c   1.000
_cell.angle_alpha   90.00
_cell.angle_beta   90.00
_cell.angle_gamma   90.00
#
_symmetry.space_group_name_H-M   'P 1'
#
loop_
_entity.id
_entity.type
_entity.pdbx_description
1 polymer ?
#
loop_
_entity_poly.entity_id
_entity_poly.type
_entity_poly.pdbx_seq_one_letter_code
_entity_poly.pdbx_strand_id
1 'polypeptide(L)'
;TYYRMRLHYFEIPVFVGYRFVNGFQALGGVSIGYLGKAQEMTELGSFPDEDIDSFNKFEFAGIAGVEYNYSEKWAFGAFFTYSILPIRAHTGDITYRLNRGQYNQVLELVARYKL
;
A
#
# COMPACT_ATOMS: atom_id res chain seq x y z
N THR A 1 -7.12 -10.56 -23.53
CA THR A 1 -6.01 -10.61 -22.58
C THR A 1 -6.42 -10.00 -21.25
N TYR A 2 -6.58 -10.80 -20.20
CA TYR A 2 -6.69 -10.31 -18.82
C TYR A 2 -5.51 -10.81 -17.99
N TYR A 3 -5.01 -9.93 -17.11
CA TYR A 3 -4.04 -10.27 -16.08
C TYR A 3 -4.65 -9.85 -14.74
N ARG A 4 -4.64 -10.76 -13.76
CA ARG A 4 -5.19 -10.54 -12.44
C ARG A 4 -4.15 -10.91 -11.39
N MET A 5 -3.74 -9.93 -10.60
CA MET A 5 -2.88 -10.10 -9.44
C MET A 5 -3.69 -9.79 -8.17
N ARG A 6 -3.62 -10.68 -7.19
CA ARG A 6 -4.26 -10.52 -5.87
C ARG A 6 -3.22 -10.79 -4.78
N LEU A 7 -2.98 -9.80 -3.96
CA LEU A 7 -2.06 -9.87 -2.83
C LEU A 7 -2.84 -9.58 -1.55
N HIS A 8 -2.81 -10.52 -0.61
CA HIS A 8 -3.48 -10.41 0.68
C HIS A 8 -2.47 -10.06 1.75
N TYR A 9 -2.32 -8.77 2.04
CA TYR A 9 -1.46 -8.27 3.10
C TYR A 9 -2.23 -8.07 4.41
N PHE A 10 -1.59 -8.43 5.51
CA PHE A 10 -1.93 -7.96 6.84
C PHE A 10 -1.02 -6.79 7.17
N GLU A 11 -1.58 -5.59 7.28
CA GLU A 11 -0.81 -4.37 7.50
C GLU A 11 -1.03 -3.82 8.91
N ILE A 12 0.07 -3.39 9.54
CA ILE A 12 0.09 -2.67 10.80
C ILE A 12 0.67 -1.27 10.53
N PRO A 13 -0.17 -0.24 10.39
CA PRO A 13 0.27 1.13 10.20
C PRO A 13 0.43 1.87 11.53
N VAL A 14 1.46 2.71 11.62
CA VAL A 14 1.71 3.64 12.72
C VAL A 14 1.75 5.05 12.18
N PHE A 15 0.92 5.92 12.75
CA PHE A 15 0.75 7.30 12.30
C PHE A 15 1.18 8.32 13.35
N VAL A 16 1.74 9.42 12.87
CA VAL A 16 1.91 10.68 13.59
C VAL A 16 1.24 11.78 12.77
N GLY A 17 0.55 12.69 13.43
CA GLY A 17 -0.18 13.73 12.72
C GLY A 17 -0.20 15.05 13.45
N TYR A 18 -0.35 16.13 12.69
CA TYR A 18 -0.52 17.47 13.18
C TYR A 18 -1.91 18.00 12.82
N ARG A 19 -2.64 18.50 13.82
CA ARG A 19 -3.98 19.07 13.64
C ARG A 19 -3.88 20.58 13.46
N PHE A 20 -4.42 21.07 12.35
CA PHE A 20 -4.54 22.49 12.06
C PHE A 20 -5.85 23.04 12.64
N VAL A 21 -5.86 24.34 12.92
CA VAL A 21 -7.02 25.05 13.49
C VAL A 21 -8.24 25.02 12.56
N ASN A 22 -8.02 24.90 11.25
CA ASN A 22 -9.05 24.99 10.22
C ASN A 22 -9.79 23.65 9.97
N GLY A 23 -9.70 22.68 10.89
CA GLY A 23 -10.33 21.35 10.76
C GLY A 23 -9.54 20.35 9.92
N PHE A 24 -8.45 20.78 9.27
CA PHE A 24 -7.50 19.92 8.56
C PHE A 24 -6.53 19.22 9.52
N GLN A 25 -6.10 18.03 9.14
CA GLN A 25 -5.08 17.23 9.83
C GLN A 25 -4.14 16.66 8.78
N ALA A 26 -2.85 16.89 8.94
CA ALA A 26 -1.83 16.17 8.15
C ALA A 26 -1.38 14.96 8.95
N LEU A 27 -1.30 13.81 8.29
CA LEU A 27 -0.91 12.53 8.88
C LEU A 27 0.24 11.96 8.05
N GLY A 28 1.30 11.57 8.72
CA GLY A 28 2.42 10.83 8.16
C GLY A 28 2.64 9.57 8.97
N GLY A 29 3.09 8.50 8.34
CA GLY A 29 3.24 7.23 9.02
C GLY A 29 4.15 6.27 8.27
N VAL A 30 4.37 5.14 8.91
CA VAL A 30 5.00 3.97 8.29
C VAL A 30 4.13 2.77 8.60
N SER A 31 4.15 1.79 7.70
CA SER A 31 3.49 0.52 7.93
C SER A 31 4.38 -0.66 7.63
N ILE A 32 4.11 -1.74 8.36
CA ILE A 32 4.69 -3.06 8.10
C ILE A 32 3.57 -3.99 7.69
N GLY A 33 3.71 -4.59 6.50
CA GLY A 33 2.80 -5.55 5.92
C GLY A 33 3.38 -6.96 5.92
N TYR A 34 2.55 -7.98 6.15
CA TYR A 34 2.90 -9.38 5.93
C TYR A 34 1.98 -9.99 4.86
N LEU A 35 2.58 -10.53 3.80
CA LEU A 35 1.87 -11.19 2.70
C LEU A 35 1.42 -12.58 3.14
N GLY A 36 0.12 -12.74 3.38
CA GLY A 36 -0.47 -14.03 3.71
C GLY A 36 -0.67 -14.92 2.49
N LYS A 37 -1.12 -14.35 1.37
CA LYS A 37 -1.40 -15.10 0.14
C LYS A 37 -1.23 -14.23 -1.10
N ALA A 38 -0.54 -14.76 -2.10
CA ALA A 38 -0.44 -14.18 -3.44
C ALA A 38 -1.12 -15.09 -4.48
N GLN A 39 -1.79 -14.49 -5.46
CA GLN A 39 -2.37 -15.19 -6.60
C GLN A 39 -2.19 -14.37 -7.87
N GLU A 40 -1.60 -14.97 -8.90
CA GLU A 40 -1.51 -14.38 -10.24
C GLU A 40 -2.18 -15.30 -11.27
N MET A 41 -3.07 -14.74 -12.09
CA MET A 41 -3.82 -15.48 -13.12
C MET A 41 -3.79 -14.75 -14.46
N THR A 42 -3.66 -15.52 -15.54
CA THR A 42 -3.80 -15.08 -16.93
C THR A 42 -4.87 -15.90 -17.66
N GLU A 43 -5.09 -15.61 -18.95
CA GLU A 43 -5.98 -16.39 -19.81
C GLU A 43 -5.53 -17.85 -20.01
N LEU A 44 -4.24 -18.14 -19.81
CA LEU A 44 -3.65 -19.48 -19.93
C LEU A 44 -3.70 -20.29 -18.62
N GLY A 45 -4.17 -19.69 -17.52
CA GLY A 45 -4.24 -20.32 -16.20
C GLY A 45 -3.49 -19.54 -15.12
N SER A 46 -3.34 -20.16 -13.94
CA SER A 46 -2.51 -19.63 -12.86
C SER A 46 -1.03 -19.68 -13.24
N PHE A 47 -0.25 -18.68 -12.83
CA PHE A 47 1.21 -18.76 -12.93
C PHE A 47 1.76 -19.91 -12.06
N PRO A 48 2.92 -20.49 -12.42
CA PRO A 48 3.62 -21.46 -11.58
C PRO A 48 3.90 -20.89 -10.19
N ASP A 49 3.87 -21.74 -9.17
CA ASP A 49 4.10 -21.31 -7.78
C ASP A 49 5.46 -20.60 -7.58
N GLU A 50 6.46 -20.90 -8.42
CA GLU A 50 7.78 -20.25 -8.41
C GLU A 50 7.73 -18.74 -8.72
N ASP A 51 6.84 -18.32 -9.63
CA ASP A 51 6.64 -16.89 -9.93
C ASP A 51 5.83 -16.21 -8.81
N ILE A 52 4.96 -16.94 -8.14
CA ILE A 52 4.17 -16.45 -6.99
C ILE A 52 5.04 -16.34 -5.73
N ASP A 53 6.01 -17.23 -5.53
CA ASP A 53 6.95 -17.19 -4.40
C ASP A 53 8.04 -16.11 -4.54
N SER A 54 8.14 -15.45 -5.71
CA SER A 54 9.06 -14.33 -5.92
C SER A 54 8.65 -13.03 -5.19
N PHE A 55 7.43 -12.97 -4.61
CA PHE A 55 6.99 -11.86 -3.79
C PHE A 55 7.62 -11.91 -2.39
N ASN A 56 8.06 -10.74 -1.91
CA ASN A 56 8.56 -10.59 -0.55
C ASN A 56 7.41 -10.76 0.45
N LYS A 57 7.64 -11.61 1.46
CA LYS A 57 6.65 -11.86 2.53
C LYS A 57 6.41 -10.65 3.43
N PHE A 58 7.37 -9.73 3.50
CA PHE A 58 7.26 -8.52 4.30
C PHE A 58 7.31 -7.29 3.39
N GLU A 59 6.43 -6.34 3.67
CA GLU A 59 6.38 -5.04 3.04
C GLU A 59 6.65 -3.96 4.10
N PHE A 60 7.46 -2.97 3.75
CA PHE A 60 7.62 -1.77 4.55
C PHE A 60 7.23 -0.57 3.69
N ALA A 61 6.25 0.20 4.14
CA ALA A 61 5.68 1.30 3.38
C ALA A 61 5.66 2.60 4.18
N GLY A 62 5.77 3.71 3.47
CA GLY A 62 5.54 5.04 4.00
C GLY A 62 4.12 5.48 3.67
N ILE A 63 3.47 6.17 4.61
CA ILE A 63 2.12 6.70 4.45
C ILE A 63 2.17 8.21 4.62
N ALA A 64 1.51 8.94 3.74
CA ALA A 64 1.32 10.38 3.87
C ALA A 64 -0.09 10.73 3.41
N GLY A 65 -0.80 11.55 4.20
CA GLY A 65 -2.18 11.89 3.90
C GLY A 65 -2.67 13.11 4.64
N VAL A 66 -3.88 13.52 4.25
CA VAL A 66 -4.61 14.61 4.87
C VAL A 66 -6.01 14.15 5.20
N GLU A 67 -6.52 14.61 6.35
CA GLU A 67 -7.90 14.41 6.78
C GLU A 67 -8.54 15.77 7.05
N TYR A 68 -9.77 15.95 6.58
CA TYR A 68 -10.59 17.14 6.80
C TYR A 68 -11.82 16.77 7.63
N ASN A 69 -11.97 17.40 8.79
CA ASN A 69 -13.18 17.28 9.60
C ASN A 69 -14.26 18.20 9.02
N TYR A 70 -15.22 17.62 8.31
CA TYR A 70 -16.34 18.35 7.73
C TYR A 70 -17.37 18.77 8.81
N SER A 71 -17.60 17.92 9.81
CA SER A 71 -18.46 18.23 10.96
C SER A 71 -17.94 17.54 12.23
N GLU A 72 -18.60 17.75 13.36
CA GLU A 72 -18.29 17.03 14.61
C GLU A 72 -18.40 15.49 14.47
N LYS A 73 -19.13 15.03 13.44
CA LYS A 73 -19.40 13.63 13.18
C LYS A 73 -18.66 13.07 11.97
N TRP A 74 -18.45 13.87 10.93
CA TRP A 74 -17.90 13.40 9.66
C TRP A 74 -16.49 13.94 9.41
N ALA A 75 -15.59 13.04 9.03
CA ALA A 75 -14.28 13.38 8.52
C ALA A 75 -13.99 12.62 7.22
N PHE A 76 -13.28 13.27 6.31
CA PHE A 76 -12.88 12.71 5.02
C PHE A 76 -11.37 12.78 4.89
N GLY A 77 -10.75 11.69 4.44
CA GLY A 77 -9.30 11.60 4.30
C GLY A 77 -8.87 11.09 2.95
N ALA A 78 -7.69 11.53 2.53
CA ALA A 78 -6.96 10.97 1.41
C ALA A 78 -5.56 10.61 1.89
N PHE A 79 -5.19 9.34 1.74
CA PHE A 79 -3.90 8.82 2.15
C PHE A 79 -3.20 8.17 0.97
N PHE A 80 -1.92 8.43 0.85
CA PHE A 80 -1.05 7.82 -0.14
C PHE A 80 -0.05 6.93 0.58
N THR A 81 -0.03 5.66 0.20
CA THR A 81 0.85 4.64 0.76
C THR A 81 1.77 4.14 -0.35
N TYR A 82 3.07 4.08 -0.07
CA TYR A 82 4.09 3.68 -1.02
C TYR A 82 5.09 2.73 -0.37
N SER A 83 5.33 1.55 -0.97
CA SER A 83 6.35 0.64 -0.44
C SER A 83 7.73 1.27 -0.55
N ILE A 84 8.44 1.36 0.56
CA ILE A 84 9.84 1.83 0.62
C ILE A 84 10.77 0.74 0.06
N LEU A 85 10.43 -0.53 0.32
CA LEU A 85 11.14 -1.69 -0.20
C LEU A 85 10.34 -2.35 -1.34
N PRO A 86 11.02 -2.92 -2.36
CA PRO A 86 10.32 -3.60 -3.43
C PRO A 86 9.58 -4.83 -2.88
N ILE A 87 8.34 -5.03 -3.32
CA ILE A 87 7.52 -6.21 -2.99
C ILE A 87 7.86 -7.42 -3.86
N ARG A 88 8.57 -7.21 -4.98
CA ARG A 88 9.12 -8.26 -5.85
C ARG A 88 10.38 -7.73 -6.52
N ALA A 89 11.46 -8.51 -6.57
CA ALA A 89 12.68 -8.13 -7.27
C ALA A 89 12.49 -8.06 -8.79
N HIS A 90 13.30 -7.26 -9.48
CA HIS A 90 13.23 -7.19 -10.95
C HIS A 90 13.77 -8.49 -11.58
N THR A 91 13.05 -9.04 -12.57
CA THR A 91 13.49 -10.21 -13.32
C THR A 91 14.53 -9.78 -14.37
N GLY A 92 15.79 -9.71 -13.94
CA GLY A 92 16.94 -9.31 -14.75
C GLY A 92 17.88 -8.39 -13.96
N ASP A 93 19.19 -8.65 -14.01
CA ASP A 93 20.25 -7.93 -13.27
C ASP A 93 20.41 -6.44 -13.63
N ILE A 94 19.43 -5.84 -14.31
CA ILE A 94 19.43 -4.44 -14.74
C ILE A 94 18.66 -3.61 -13.70
N THR A 95 19.25 -3.40 -12.53
CA THR A 95 18.68 -2.51 -11.50
C THR A 95 19.32 -1.12 -11.59
N TYR A 96 18.52 -0.06 -11.71
CA TYR A 96 19.01 1.33 -11.73
C TYR A 96 18.37 2.15 -10.61
N ARG A 97 19.18 2.55 -9.61
CA ARG A 97 18.80 3.41 -8.47
C ARG A 97 17.57 2.89 -7.69
N LEU A 98 16.40 3.49 -7.93
CA LEU A 98 15.12 3.16 -7.28
C LEU A 98 14.35 2.09 -8.05
N ASN A 99 14.72 1.78 -9.30
CA ASN A 99 14.10 0.74 -10.09
C ASN A 99 14.73 -0.62 -9.75
N ARG A 100 14.39 -1.13 -8.56
CA ARG A 100 14.89 -2.41 -8.02
C ARG A 100 13.87 -3.55 -8.14
N GLY A 101 12.69 -3.26 -8.65
CA GLY A 101 11.59 -4.22 -8.69
C GLY A 101 10.22 -3.57 -8.74
N GLN A 102 9.20 -4.35 -8.37
CA GLN A 102 7.84 -3.87 -8.24
C GLN A 102 7.62 -3.29 -6.83
N TYR A 103 6.86 -2.20 -6.75
CA TYR A 103 6.47 -1.54 -5.49
C TYR A 103 4.94 -1.42 -5.45
N ASN A 104 4.37 -1.48 -4.25
CA ASN A 104 2.96 -1.22 -4.03
C ASN A 104 2.73 0.29 -3.91
N GLN A 105 1.66 0.78 -4.54
CA GLN A 105 1.26 2.18 -4.51
C GLN A 105 -0.26 2.21 -4.35
N VAL A 106 -0.72 2.78 -3.25
CA VAL A 106 -2.15 2.78 -2.90
C VAL A 106 -2.57 4.22 -2.60
N LEU A 107 -3.68 4.63 -3.20
CA LEU A 107 -4.40 5.83 -2.83
C LEU A 107 -5.68 5.42 -2.13
N GLU A 108 -5.79 5.78 -0.85
CA GLU A 108 -6.92 5.45 0.00
C GLU A 108 -7.80 6.68 0.20
N LEU A 109 -9.10 6.51 -0.01
CA LEU A 109 -10.10 7.53 0.27
C LEU A 109 -10.95 7.04 1.46
N VAL A 110 -10.91 7.78 2.56
CA VAL A 110 -11.51 7.39 3.83
C VAL A 110 -12.66 8.32 4.16
N ALA A 111 -13.80 7.74 4.57
CA ALA A 111 -14.89 8.47 5.19
C ALA A 111 -15.10 7.92 6.60
N ARG A 112 -14.89 8.77 7.61
CA ARG A 112 -14.94 8.41 9.03
C ARG A 112 -16.14 9.07 9.69
N TYR A 113 -16.90 8.28 10.42
CA TYR A 113 -18.04 8.74 11.22
C TYR A 113 -17.78 8.52 12.71
N LYS A 114 -18.01 9.56 13.51
CA LYS A 114 -17.95 9.49 14.98
C LYS A 114 -19.35 9.21 15.53
N LEU A 115 -19.49 8.09 16.25
CA LEU A 115 -20.69 7.68 16.97
C LEU A 115 -20.92 8.55 18.22
#